data_AF-A0A6B2G8F0-F1
#
_entry.id   AF-A0A6B2G8F0-F1
#
_cell.length_a   1.000
_cell.length_b   1.000
_cell.length_c   1.000
_cell.angle_alpha   90.00
_cell.angle_beta   90.00
_cell.angle_gamma   90.00
#
_symmetry.space_group_name_H-M   'P 1'
#
loop_
_entity.id
_entity.type
_entity.pdbx_description
1 polymer ?
#
loop_
_entity_poly.entity_id
_entity_poly.type
_entity_poly.pdbx_seq_one_letter_code
_entity_poly.pdbx_strand_id
1 'polypeptide(L)'
;SKTIIQSNQYAKKKGLQKYKYVLHPKTKGFVCLVQGLRGLDGATQVIETIYDCTIAYKGYEAFGDFRVLLGQLTDEVHIQIEGICVDTLPVSDEELQNWLIDRWALKEKSLINFYESGTFLGNPPLLESSPPKASFLYKFLLYNFFVFSGIYFISISNTIIYFFLIQLVISYAMSSIYGF
;
A
#
# COMPACT_ATOMS: atom_id res chain seq x y z
N SER A 1 -0.22 10.88 17.54
CA SER A 1 1.14 10.63 16.97
C SER A 1 2.05 11.82 17.22
N LYS A 2 3.34 11.60 17.54
CA LYS A 2 4.34 12.68 17.77
C LYS A 2 4.45 13.64 16.58
N THR A 3 4.28 13.13 15.36
CA THR A 3 4.41 13.90 14.11
C THR A 3 3.31 14.97 13.94
N ILE A 4 2.06 14.65 14.31
CA ILE A 4 0.94 15.60 14.26
C ILE A 4 1.19 16.77 15.22
N ILE A 5 1.68 16.48 16.43
CA ILE A 5 2.01 17.50 17.43
C ILE A 5 3.10 18.44 16.90
N GLN A 6 4.16 17.88 16.31
CA GLN A 6 5.24 18.67 15.73
C GLN A 6 4.76 19.55 14.56
N SER A 7 3.89 19.02 13.69
CA SER A 7 3.31 19.79 12.59
C SER A 7 2.42 20.93 13.10
N ASN A 8 1.59 20.68 14.10
CA ASN A 8 0.74 21.70 14.73
C ASN A 8 1.56 22.78 15.45
N GLN A 9 2.67 22.41 16.09
CA GLN A 9 3.61 23.37 16.69
C GLN A 9 4.31 24.22 15.62
N TYR A 10 4.71 23.61 14.50
CA TYR A 10 5.25 24.32 13.35
C TYR A 10 4.25 25.35 12.80
N ALA A 11 3.00 24.94 12.59
CA ALA A 11 1.93 25.81 12.13
C ALA A 11 1.75 27.01 13.09
N LYS A 12 1.65 26.75 14.40
CA LYS A 12 1.52 27.79 15.43
C LYS A 12 2.70 28.78 15.41
N LYS A 13 3.94 28.28 15.28
CA LYS A 13 5.15 29.14 15.24
C LYS A 13 5.20 30.01 13.98
N LYS A 14 4.63 29.55 12.87
CA LYS A 14 4.62 30.26 11.58
C LYS A 14 3.34 31.02 11.30
N GLY A 15 2.38 31.03 12.22
CA GLY A 15 1.07 31.69 12.02
C GLY A 15 0.20 31.00 10.96
N LEU A 16 0.46 29.73 10.64
CA LEU A 16 -0.29 28.96 9.65
C LEU A 16 -1.48 28.27 10.31
N GLN A 17 -2.53 27.99 9.52
CA GLN A 17 -3.64 27.16 9.95
C GLN A 17 -3.19 25.73 10.31
N LYS A 18 -3.88 25.11 11.25
CA LYS A 18 -3.65 23.70 11.57
C LYS A 18 -4.39 22.84 10.56
N TYR A 19 -3.70 21.86 10.00
CA TYR A 19 -4.29 20.87 9.12
C TYR A 19 -4.75 19.65 9.91
N LYS A 20 -5.90 19.11 9.52
CA LYS A 20 -6.55 17.94 10.12
C LYS A 20 -6.20 16.67 9.36
N TYR A 21 -6.15 16.70 8.03
CA TYR A 21 -5.97 15.52 7.19
C TYR A 21 -4.57 15.39 6.60
N VAL A 22 -3.83 16.51 6.44
CA VAL A 22 -2.42 16.49 6.02
C VAL A 22 -1.49 17.10 7.08
N LEU A 23 -0.20 16.80 6.97
CA LEU A 23 0.84 17.50 7.73
C LEU A 23 1.42 18.62 6.87
N HIS A 24 1.85 19.72 7.50
CA HIS A 24 2.60 20.78 6.80
C HIS A 24 3.86 20.24 6.10
N PRO A 25 4.10 20.61 4.84
CA PRO A 25 5.22 20.07 4.06
C PRO A 25 6.57 20.57 4.56
N LYS A 26 7.62 19.77 4.30
CA LYS A 26 9.01 20.21 4.44
C LYS A 26 9.49 20.73 3.09
N THR A 27 9.58 22.05 2.96
CA THR A 27 9.82 22.71 1.67
C THR A 27 11.28 22.61 1.19
N LYS A 28 12.25 22.73 2.09
CA LYS A 28 13.69 22.77 1.74
C LYS A 28 14.16 21.58 0.88
N GLY A 29 13.78 20.36 1.27
CA GLY A 29 14.18 19.16 0.55
C GLY A 29 13.56 19.08 -0.85
N PHE A 30 12.29 19.49 -0.97
CA PHE A 30 11.61 19.57 -2.25
C PHE A 30 12.26 20.58 -3.19
N VAL A 31 12.57 21.78 -2.71
CA VAL A 31 13.25 22.81 -3.51
C VAL A 31 14.60 22.33 -4.02
N CYS A 32 15.44 21.81 -3.13
CA CYS A 32 16.74 21.26 -3.49
C CYS A 32 16.62 20.17 -4.56
N LEU A 33 15.64 19.27 -4.42
CA LEU A 33 15.40 18.19 -5.37
C LEU A 33 14.95 18.72 -6.74
N VAL A 34 13.96 19.61 -6.79
CA VAL A 34 13.47 20.17 -8.06
C VAL A 34 14.55 20.96 -8.77
N GLN A 35 15.35 21.75 -8.05
CA GLN A 35 16.47 22.50 -8.64
C GLN A 35 17.56 21.59 -9.18
N GLY A 36 17.94 20.56 -8.42
CA GLY A 36 18.92 19.58 -8.89
C GLY A 36 18.45 18.85 -10.15
N LEU A 37 17.15 18.52 -10.25
CA LEU A 37 16.59 17.78 -11.38
C LEU A 37 16.27 18.64 -12.61
N ARG A 38 16.14 19.96 -12.43
CA ARG A 38 16.08 20.94 -13.53
C ARG A 38 17.43 21.14 -14.22
N GLY A 39 18.52 20.70 -13.60
CA GLY A 39 19.89 20.92 -14.04
C GLY A 39 20.42 22.27 -13.55
N LEU A 40 21.67 22.27 -13.06
CA LEU A 40 22.35 23.47 -12.55
C LEU A 40 22.66 24.50 -13.67
N ASP A 41 22.68 24.06 -14.93
CA ASP A 41 23.29 24.80 -16.04
C ASP A 41 22.31 25.09 -17.19
N GLY A 42 21.02 24.72 -17.05
CA GLY A 42 19.99 24.87 -18.09
C GLY A 42 20.14 23.95 -19.32
N ALA A 43 21.13 23.04 -19.32
CA ALA A 43 21.45 22.22 -20.49
C ALA A 43 20.69 20.87 -20.58
N THR A 44 20.24 20.32 -19.44
CA THR A 44 19.53 19.02 -19.42
C THR A 44 18.50 18.96 -18.29
N GLN A 45 17.22 19.08 -18.63
CA GLN A 45 16.10 18.79 -17.73
C GLN A 45 15.91 17.27 -17.64
N VAL A 46 16.01 16.72 -16.44
CA VAL A 46 15.93 15.25 -16.21
C VAL A 46 14.50 14.78 -15.97
N ILE A 47 13.62 15.69 -15.55
CA ILE A 47 12.22 15.39 -15.22
C ILE A 47 11.25 16.26 -16.04
N GLU A 48 10.24 15.63 -16.62
CA GLU A 48 9.19 16.33 -17.36
C GLU A 48 7.96 16.62 -16.48
N THR A 49 7.58 15.67 -15.62
CA THR A 49 6.33 15.74 -14.85
C THR A 49 6.52 15.29 -13.40
N ILE A 50 5.95 16.04 -12.46
CA ILE A 50 5.77 15.66 -11.06
C ILE A 50 4.36 15.11 -10.88
N TYR A 51 4.24 13.89 -10.36
CA TYR A 51 2.94 13.32 -10.04
C TYR A 51 2.56 13.66 -8.59
N ASP A 52 1.46 14.38 -8.46
CA ASP A 52 0.84 14.69 -7.18
C ASP A 52 -0.28 13.67 -6.87
N CYS A 53 -0.06 12.83 -5.87
CA CYS A 53 -1.01 11.80 -5.45
C CYS A 53 -1.62 12.14 -4.09
N THR A 54 -2.94 11.98 -3.98
CA THR A 54 -3.71 12.08 -2.74
C THR A 54 -4.59 10.85 -2.60
N ILE A 55 -4.49 10.17 -1.45
CA ILE A 55 -5.21 8.93 -1.17
C ILE A 55 -6.17 9.20 -0.02
N ALA A 56 -7.42 8.80 -0.18
CA ALA A 56 -8.43 8.85 0.86
C ALA A 56 -9.09 7.48 1.03
N TYR A 57 -9.41 7.15 2.28
CA TYR A 57 -9.93 5.84 2.67
C TYR A 57 -11.33 6.02 3.24
N LYS A 58 -12.31 5.33 2.69
CA LYS A 58 -13.67 5.33 3.21
C LYS A 58 -13.85 4.15 4.16
N GLY A 59 -14.53 4.38 5.30
CA GLY A 59 -14.71 3.37 6.34
C GLY A 59 -13.44 3.06 7.15
N TYR A 60 -12.32 3.72 6.86
CA TYR A 60 -11.10 3.59 7.65
C TYR A 60 -11.10 4.58 8.81
N GLU A 61 -11.68 4.19 9.92
CA GLU A 61 -11.30 4.80 11.20
C GLU A 61 -9.84 4.42 11.45
N ALA A 62 -8.95 5.41 11.44
CA ALA A 62 -7.50 5.24 11.55
C ALA A 62 -7.11 4.51 12.85
N PHE A 63 -7.13 3.18 12.82
CA PHE A 63 -6.82 2.31 13.95
C PHE A 63 -5.89 1.18 13.52
N GLY A 64 -4.60 1.46 13.63
CA GLY A 64 -3.52 0.48 13.85
C GLY A 64 -3.18 -0.44 12.68
N ASP A 65 -1.89 -0.46 12.33
CA ASP A 65 -1.28 -1.35 11.31
C ASP A 65 -1.62 -2.84 11.50
N PHE A 66 -2.00 -3.25 12.72
CA PHE A 66 -2.43 -4.61 13.04
C PHE A 66 -3.69 -5.08 12.30
N ARG A 67 -4.61 -4.18 11.92
CA ARG A 67 -5.82 -4.58 11.18
C ARG A 67 -5.52 -5.04 9.76
N VAL A 68 -4.48 -4.47 9.14
CA VAL A 68 -3.96 -4.92 7.84
C VAL A 68 -3.42 -6.35 7.97
N LEU A 69 -2.70 -6.66 9.05
CA LEU A 69 -2.24 -8.02 9.35
C LEU A 69 -3.40 -9.00 9.62
N LEU A 70 -4.53 -8.51 10.13
CA LEU A 70 -5.75 -9.29 10.36
C LEU A 70 -6.65 -9.42 9.12
N GLY A 71 -6.23 -8.92 7.96
CA GLY A 71 -6.99 -9.00 6.71
C GLY A 71 -8.22 -8.07 6.65
N GLN A 72 -8.33 -7.13 7.60
CA GLN A 72 -9.38 -6.11 7.59
C GLN A 72 -8.94 -4.96 6.68
N LEU A 73 -9.25 -5.12 5.39
CA LEU A 73 -9.03 -4.10 4.38
C LEU A 73 -10.12 -3.03 4.45
N THR A 74 -9.78 -1.83 4.00
CA THR A 74 -10.74 -0.74 3.82
C THR A 74 -11.70 -1.08 2.68
N ASP A 75 -12.98 -0.77 2.86
CA ASP A 75 -14.00 -1.09 1.87
C ASP A 75 -13.75 -0.37 0.53
N GLU A 76 -13.33 0.90 0.58
CA GLU A 76 -13.09 1.71 -0.62
C GLU A 76 -11.86 2.62 -0.45
N VAL A 77 -10.99 2.63 -1.46
CA VAL A 77 -9.81 3.50 -1.55
C VAL A 77 -9.98 4.41 -2.76
N HIS A 78 -9.90 5.72 -2.54
CA HIS A 78 -10.00 6.72 -3.59
C HIS A 78 -8.64 7.38 -3.78
N ILE A 79 -8.15 7.42 -5.01
CA ILE A 79 -6.86 8.01 -5.36
C ILE A 79 -7.10 9.14 -6.37
N GLN A 80 -6.68 10.34 -5.99
CA GLN A 80 -6.59 11.49 -6.88
C GLN A 80 -5.13 11.63 -7.33
N ILE A 81 -4.89 11.62 -8.64
CA ILE A 81 -3.57 11.79 -9.25
C ILE A 81 -3.61 12.97 -10.20
N GLU A 82 -2.65 13.87 -10.08
CA GLU A 82 -2.46 15.02 -10.97
C GLU A 82 -1.03 15.05 -11.48
N GLY A 83 -0.85 15.08 -12.81
CA GLY A 83 0.46 15.27 -13.43
C GLY A 83 0.73 16.76 -13.62
N ILE A 84 1.82 17.26 -13.03
CA ILE A 84 2.21 18.66 -13.07
C ILE A 84 3.50 18.78 -13.89
N CYS A 85 3.43 19.46 -15.03
CA CYS A 85 4.60 19.69 -15.87
C CYS A 85 5.63 20.57 -15.14
N VAL A 86 6.89 20.16 -15.14
CA VAL A 86 7.99 20.82 -14.40
C VAL A 86 8.23 22.24 -14.89
N ASP A 87 7.94 22.50 -16.16
CA ASP A 87 8.06 23.82 -16.81
C ASP A 87 7.07 24.83 -16.23
N THR A 88 5.99 24.36 -15.60
CA THR A 88 4.97 25.23 -14.97
C THR A 88 5.33 25.63 -13.55
N LEU A 89 6.31 24.99 -12.92
CA LEU A 89 6.67 25.30 -11.53
C LEU A 89 7.50 26.60 -11.47
N PRO A 90 7.39 27.40 -10.40
CA PRO A 90 8.21 28.60 -10.23
C PRO A 90 9.71 28.30 -10.23
N VAL A 91 10.53 29.24 -10.73
CA VAL A 91 11.99 29.08 -10.84
C VAL A 91 12.70 29.41 -9.53
N SER A 92 12.25 30.46 -8.84
CA SER A 92 12.82 30.92 -7.57
C SER A 92 12.56 29.91 -6.44
N ASP A 93 13.55 29.69 -5.57
CA ASP A 93 13.42 28.89 -4.35
C ASP A 93 12.20 29.29 -3.54
N GLU A 94 12.03 30.60 -3.27
CA GLU A 94 10.99 31.10 -2.39
C GLU A 94 9.59 30.86 -2.97
N GLU A 95 9.42 31.13 -4.26
CA GLU A 95 8.17 30.89 -4.96
C GLU A 95 7.85 29.39 -5.02
N LEU A 96 8.86 28.54 -5.20
CA LEU A 96 8.69 27.09 -5.21
C LEU A 96 8.32 26.53 -3.82
N GLN A 97 8.84 27.13 -2.74
CA GLN A 97 8.41 26.80 -1.38
C GLN A 97 6.93 27.15 -1.17
N ASN A 98 6.53 28.35 -1.59
CA ASN A 98 5.15 28.82 -1.46
C ASN A 98 4.20 27.97 -2.30
N TRP A 99 4.59 27.65 -3.54
CA TRP A 99 3.87 26.73 -4.41
C TRP A 99 3.60 25.38 -3.71
N LEU A 100 4.60 24.79 -3.06
CA LEU A 100 4.42 23.54 -2.33
C LEU A 100 3.46 23.68 -1.14
N ILE A 101 3.53 24.79 -0.42
CA ILE A 101 2.63 25.08 0.71
C ILE A 101 1.18 25.18 0.20
N ASP A 102 0.96 25.87 -0.92
CA ASP A 102 -0.36 26.03 -1.53
C ASP A 102 -0.93 24.70 -2.02
N ARG A 103 -0.08 23.85 -2.62
CA ARG A 103 -0.48 22.48 -3.01
C ARG A 103 -0.97 21.67 -1.80
N TRP A 104 -0.27 21.75 -0.66
CA TRP A 104 -0.72 21.08 0.56
C TRP A 104 -2.02 21.68 1.13
N ALA A 105 -2.22 22.99 1.01
CA ALA A 105 -3.49 23.62 1.40
C ALA A 105 -4.66 23.13 0.54
N LEU A 106 -4.44 22.94 -0.78
CA LEU A 106 -5.43 22.35 -1.67
C LEU A 106 -5.73 20.90 -1.31
N LYS A 107 -4.72 20.09 -0.98
CA LYS A 107 -4.92 18.72 -0.49
C LYS A 107 -5.76 18.66 0.77
N GLU A 108 -5.50 19.53 1.74
CA GLU A 108 -6.30 19.61 2.96
C GLU A 108 -7.78 19.87 2.63
N LYS A 109 -8.07 20.86 1.77
CA LYS A 109 -9.44 21.16 1.33
C LYS A 109 -10.07 19.99 0.57
N SER A 110 -9.31 19.35 -0.32
CA SER A 110 -9.77 18.20 -1.09
C SER A 110 -10.16 17.04 -0.18
N LEU A 111 -9.34 16.75 0.84
CA LEU A 111 -9.63 15.72 1.83
C LEU A 111 -10.79 16.08 2.75
N ILE A 112 -10.91 17.34 3.20
CA ILE A 112 -12.11 17.82 3.93
C ILE A 112 -13.37 17.50 3.12
N ASN A 113 -13.40 17.93 1.86
CA ASN A 113 -14.53 17.72 0.97
C ASN A 113 -14.79 16.23 0.70
N PHE A 114 -13.74 15.42 0.55
CA PHE A 114 -13.88 13.97 0.36
C PHE A 114 -14.54 13.31 1.59
N TYR A 115 -14.09 13.63 2.80
CA TYR A 115 -14.65 13.03 4.01
C TYR A 115 -16.06 13.56 4.34
N GLU A 116 -16.47 14.69 3.79
CA GLU A 116 -17.84 15.23 3.90
C GLU A 116 -18.80 14.70 2.81
N SER A 117 -18.33 14.56 1.57
CA SER A 117 -19.16 14.21 0.40
C SER A 117 -19.02 12.76 -0.08
N GLY A 118 -17.94 12.07 0.30
CA GLY A 118 -17.61 10.72 -0.15
C GLY A 118 -16.90 10.63 -1.51
N THR A 119 -16.63 11.76 -2.19
CA THR A 119 -15.97 11.78 -3.51
C THR A 119 -15.01 12.97 -3.64
N PHE A 120 -13.98 12.84 -4.47
CA PHE A 120 -13.13 13.99 -4.83
C PHE A 120 -13.87 14.88 -5.83
N LEU A 121 -13.82 16.20 -5.64
CA LEU A 121 -14.48 17.16 -6.53
C LEU A 121 -13.84 17.14 -7.93
N GLY A 122 -14.69 17.10 -8.97
CA GLY A 122 -14.29 17.36 -10.36
C GLY A 122 -13.60 16.22 -11.11
N ASN A 123 -13.38 15.07 -10.48
CA ASN A 123 -12.73 13.92 -11.13
C ASN A 123 -13.66 12.70 -11.09
N PRO A 124 -14.17 12.22 -12.24
CA PRO A 124 -14.74 10.88 -12.29
C PRO A 124 -13.64 9.87 -11.91
N PRO A 125 -14.00 8.72 -11.30
CA PRO A 125 -13.02 7.72 -10.90
C PRO A 125 -12.17 7.29 -12.11
N LEU A 126 -10.87 7.62 -12.09
CA LEU A 126 -9.92 7.25 -13.16
C LEU A 126 -9.77 5.73 -13.28
N LEU A 127 -9.95 5.04 -12.16
CA LEU A 127 -10.02 3.60 -12.06
C LEU A 127 -11.18 3.31 -11.13
N GLU A 128 -12.34 2.98 -11.70
CA GLU A 128 -13.38 2.28 -10.95
C GLU A 128 -12.84 0.86 -10.70
N SER A 129 -11.96 0.72 -9.70
CA SER A 129 -11.52 -0.59 -9.27
C SER A 129 -12.70 -1.22 -8.54
N SER A 130 -13.63 -1.79 -9.30
CA SER A 130 -14.40 -2.91 -8.77
C SER A 130 -13.38 -3.85 -8.13
N PRO A 131 -13.55 -4.24 -6.86
CA PRO A 131 -12.71 -5.30 -6.31
C PRO A 131 -12.74 -6.42 -7.35
N PRO A 132 -11.60 -7.04 -7.70
CA PRO A 132 -11.65 -8.15 -8.63
C PRO A 132 -12.74 -9.05 -8.07
N LYS A 133 -13.83 -9.20 -8.82
CA LYS A 133 -14.86 -10.22 -8.59
C LYS A 133 -14.14 -11.50 -8.92
N ALA A 134 -13.20 -11.82 -8.07
CA ALA A 134 -12.42 -12.98 -8.10
C ALA A 134 -13.53 -14.02 -7.90
N SER A 135 -13.84 -14.68 -9.01
CA SER A 135 -15.06 -15.46 -9.15
C SER A 135 -15.15 -16.44 -7.99
N PHE A 136 -16.33 -16.67 -7.45
CA PHE A 136 -16.52 -17.71 -6.44
C PHE A 136 -15.80 -19.04 -6.84
N LEU A 137 -15.75 -19.30 -8.15
CA LEU A 137 -15.03 -20.40 -8.79
C LEU A 137 -13.52 -20.46 -8.51
N TYR A 138 -12.74 -19.36 -8.61
CA TYR A 138 -11.28 -19.49 -8.37
C TYR A 138 -10.96 -19.74 -6.89
N LYS A 139 -11.75 -19.18 -5.96
CA LYS A 139 -11.62 -19.47 -4.50
C LYS A 139 -11.93 -20.94 -4.24
N PHE A 140 -13.00 -21.44 -4.86
CA PHE A 140 -13.41 -22.84 -4.75
C PHE A 140 -12.34 -23.79 -5.33
N LEU A 141 -11.77 -23.48 -6.49
CA LEU A 141 -10.72 -24.29 -7.11
C LEU A 141 -9.43 -24.32 -6.27
N LEU A 142 -8.98 -23.17 -5.76
CA LEU A 142 -7.81 -23.11 -4.87
C LEU A 142 -8.02 -23.91 -3.59
N TYR A 143 -9.19 -23.78 -2.95
CA TYR A 143 -9.51 -24.55 -1.75
C TYR A 143 -9.45 -26.06 -2.00
N ASN A 144 -10.10 -26.53 -3.06
CA ASN A 144 -10.08 -27.95 -3.43
C ASN A 144 -8.66 -28.44 -3.73
N PHE A 145 -7.84 -27.64 -4.42
CA PHE A 145 -6.44 -28.00 -4.70
C PHE A 145 -5.64 -28.28 -3.41
N PHE A 146 -5.76 -27.41 -2.39
CA PHE A 146 -5.07 -27.62 -1.11
C PHE A 146 -5.60 -28.83 -0.34
N VAL A 147 -6.92 -29.07 -0.38
CA VAL A 147 -7.53 -30.23 0.27
C VAL A 147 -7.08 -31.54 -0.39
N PHE A 148 -7.12 -31.64 -1.72
CA PHE A 148 -6.68 -32.83 -2.44
C PHE A 148 -5.18 -33.09 -2.30
N SER A 149 -4.36 -32.03 -2.36
CA SER A 149 -2.93 -32.14 -2.11
C SER A 149 -2.66 -32.68 -0.69
N GLY A 150 -3.34 -32.13 0.32
CA GLY A 150 -3.23 -32.61 1.70
C GLY A 150 -3.61 -34.09 1.87
N ILE A 151 -4.74 -34.51 1.28
CA ILE A 151 -5.18 -35.92 1.32
C ILE A 151 -4.16 -36.83 0.62
N TYR A 152 -3.62 -36.41 -0.52
CA TYR A 152 -2.61 -37.16 -1.27
C TYR A 152 -1.33 -37.35 -0.45
N PHE A 153 -0.82 -36.30 0.20
CA PHE A 153 0.34 -36.38 1.08
C PHE A 153 0.11 -37.34 2.27
N ILE A 154 -1.07 -37.29 2.90
CA ILE A 154 -1.45 -38.21 3.99
C ILE A 154 -1.52 -39.66 3.49
N SER A 155 -2.06 -39.87 2.29
CA SER A 155 -2.14 -41.21 1.70
C SER A 155 -0.75 -41.77 1.40
N ILE A 156 0.18 -40.95 0.88
CA ILE A 156 1.57 -41.37 0.65
C ILE A 156 2.24 -41.75 1.96
N SER A 157 2.11 -40.93 3.00
CA SER A 157 2.72 -41.24 4.30
C SER A 157 2.19 -42.54 4.88
N ASN A 158 0.88 -42.79 4.77
CA ASN A 158 0.28 -44.03 5.25
C ASN A 158 0.79 -45.26 4.47
N THR A 159 0.88 -45.17 3.14
CA THR A 159 1.42 -46.26 2.31
C THR A 159 2.89 -46.58 2.67
N ILE A 160 3.70 -45.56 2.92
CA ILE A 160 5.11 -45.74 3.35
C ILE A 160 5.17 -46.45 4.71
N ILE A 161 4.32 -46.09 5.67
CA ILE A 161 4.27 -46.75 6.99
C ILE A 161 3.89 -48.24 6.85
N TYR A 162 2.87 -48.55 6.04
CA TYR A 162 2.47 -49.95 5.81
C TYR A 162 3.58 -50.78 5.16
N PHE A 163 4.34 -50.19 4.21
CA PHE A 163 5.47 -50.87 3.59
C PHE A 163 6.55 -51.28 4.62
N PHE A 164 6.92 -50.38 5.54
CA PHE A 164 7.91 -50.69 6.59
C PHE A 164 7.39 -51.73 7.59
N LEU A 165 6.10 -51.69 7.96
CA LEU A 165 5.50 -52.71 8.83
C LEU A 165 5.54 -54.10 8.20
N ILE A 166 5.20 -54.21 6.91
CA ILE A 166 5.28 -55.48 6.17
C ILE A 166 6.72 -56.00 6.14
N GLN A 167 7.69 -55.13 5.86
CA GLN A 167 9.11 -55.51 5.83
C GLN A 167 9.61 -56.00 7.20
N LEU A 168 9.15 -55.38 8.30
CA LEU A 168 9.48 -55.80 9.66
C LEU A 168 8.88 -57.18 9.97
N VAL A 169 7.63 -57.43 9.60
CA VAL A 169 6.97 -58.73 9.78
C VAL A 169 7.70 -59.82 8.98
N ILE A 170 8.06 -59.54 7.72
CA ILE A 170 8.85 -60.47 6.90
C ILE A 170 10.19 -60.76 7.55
N SER A 171 10.91 -59.73 8.00
CA SER A 171 12.21 -59.91 8.66
C SER A 171 12.11 -60.72 9.95
N TYR A 172 11.05 -60.51 10.75
CA TYR A 172 10.80 -61.27 11.96
C TYR A 172 10.48 -62.74 11.65
N ALA A 173 9.62 -63.00 10.66
CA ALA A 173 9.28 -64.34 10.22
C ALA A 173 10.53 -65.10 9.73
N MET A 174 11.39 -64.44 8.96
CA MET A 174 12.67 -65.01 8.53
C MET A 174 13.58 -65.31 9.73
N SER A 175 13.76 -64.40 10.68
CA SER A 175 14.55 -64.65 11.90
C SER A 175 14.04 -65.89 12.66
N SER A 176 12.72 -66.01 12.81
CA SER A 176 12.07 -67.14 13.48
C SER A 176 12.26 -68.48 12.75
N ILE A 177 12.30 -68.48 11.41
CA ILE A 177 12.46 -69.69 10.61
C ILE A 177 13.92 -70.17 10.58
N TYR A 178 14.87 -69.23 10.46
CA TYR A 178 16.30 -69.54 10.33
C TYR A 178 17.05 -69.64 11.66
N GLY A 179 16.38 -69.34 12.79
CA GLY A 179 16.90 -69.61 14.13
C GLY A 179 18.05 -68.72 14.58
N PHE A 180 18.06 -67.45 14.15
CA PHE A 180 18.88 -66.39 14.75
C PHE A 180 18.13 -65.70 15.90
#